data_AF-A0A3M2LI54-F1
#
_entry.id   AF-A0A3M2LI54-F1
#
_cell.length_a   1.000
_cell.length_b   1.000
_cell.length_c   1.000
_cell.angle_alpha   90.00
_cell.angle_beta   90.00
_cell.angle_gamma   90.00
#
_symmetry.space_group_name_H-M   'P 1'
#
loop_
_entity.id
_entity.type
_entity.pdbx_description
1 polymer ?
#
loop_
_entity_poly.entity_id
_entity_poly.type
_entity_poly.pdbx_seq_one_letter_code
_entity_poly.pdbx_strand_id
1 'polypeptide(L)'
;MAPDTALRWTTVVFTVALVVHGADHLRRGMSTLSMLVMALGTIQQLLALVTIGLVFTHHRRAPLAAMVVGFASAVGFTVVHLLPSWFGPLSDSFIAAPPSAHVNGFSWFAAIFEILADVGIGIAGMRARTSW
;
A
#
# COMPACT_ATOMS: atom_id res chain seq x y z
N MET A 1 5.81 -1.41 -22.96
CA MET A 1 4.39 -1.04 -22.76
C MET A 1 4.30 0.47 -22.73
N ALA A 2 3.29 1.08 -23.36
CA ALA A 2 3.11 2.53 -23.32
C ALA A 2 2.84 2.99 -21.86
N PRO A 3 3.25 4.20 -21.44
CA PRO A 3 3.19 4.63 -20.05
C PRO A 3 1.77 4.62 -19.44
N ASP A 4 0.77 4.96 -20.24
CA ASP A 4 -0.66 4.91 -19.91
C ASP A 4 -1.12 3.47 -19.61
N THR A 5 -0.73 2.53 -20.45
CA THR A 5 -1.06 1.11 -20.35
C THR A 5 -0.35 0.50 -19.15
N ALA A 6 0.91 0.89 -18.92
CA ALA A 6 1.67 0.47 -17.75
C ALA A 6 1.00 0.96 -16.45
N LEU A 7 0.59 2.24 -16.38
CA LEU A 7 -0.12 2.77 -15.22
C LEU A 7 -1.38 1.97 -14.92
N ARG A 8 -2.25 1.73 -15.91
CA ARG A 8 -3.48 0.93 -15.72
C ARG A 8 -3.20 -0.47 -15.18
N TRP A 9 -2.26 -1.19 -15.76
CA TRP A 9 -1.92 -2.54 -15.30
C TRP A 9 -1.30 -2.55 -13.89
N THR A 10 -0.40 -1.61 -13.60
CA THR A 10 0.13 -1.47 -12.23
C THR A 10 -0.95 -1.09 -11.23
N THR A 11 -1.96 -0.32 -11.61
CA THR A 11 -3.12 -0.02 -10.76
C THR A 11 -3.97 -1.25 -10.49
N VAL A 12 -4.12 -2.16 -11.46
CA VAL A 12 -4.78 -3.46 -11.21
C VAL A 12 -3.98 -4.28 -10.18
N VAL A 13 -2.66 -4.41 -10.36
CA VAL A 13 -1.80 -5.15 -9.43
C VAL A 13 -1.83 -4.52 -8.03
N PHE A 14 -1.71 -3.20 -7.93
CA PHE A 14 -1.85 -2.44 -6.69
C PHE A 14 -3.20 -2.66 -6.02
N THR A 15 -4.30 -2.67 -6.77
CA THR A 15 -5.63 -2.94 -6.22
C THR A 15 -5.71 -4.34 -5.62
N VAL A 16 -5.13 -5.34 -6.29
CA VAL A 16 -5.09 -6.72 -5.78
C VAL A 16 -4.23 -6.79 -4.52
N ALA A 17 -3.06 -6.15 -4.51
CA ALA A 17 -2.18 -6.11 -3.35
C ALA A 17 -2.87 -5.49 -2.14
N LEU A 18 -3.58 -4.36 -2.34
CA LEU A 18 -4.31 -3.67 -1.27
C LEU A 18 -5.37 -4.57 -0.62
N VAL A 19 -6.10 -5.32 -1.46
CA VAL A 19 -7.11 -6.28 -0.98
C VAL A 19 -6.46 -7.45 -0.24
N VAL A 20 -5.34 -7.98 -0.76
CA VAL A 20 -4.60 -9.06 -0.09
C VAL A 20 -4.05 -8.59 1.27
N HIS A 21 -3.53 -7.37 1.35
CA HIS A 21 -3.00 -6.80 2.58
C HIS A 21 -4.12 -6.55 3.60
N GLY A 22 -5.23 -5.94 3.19
CA GLY A 22 -6.40 -5.77 4.05
C GLY A 22 -6.95 -7.11 4.55
N ALA A 23 -6.97 -8.15 3.72
CA ALA A 23 -7.39 -9.49 4.11
C ALA A 23 -6.47 -10.12 5.17
N ASP A 24 -5.16 -9.89 5.12
CA ASP A 24 -4.25 -10.33 6.19
C ASP A 24 -4.56 -9.67 7.53
N HIS A 25 -4.85 -8.37 7.55
CA HIS A 25 -5.26 -7.69 8.79
C HIS A 25 -6.58 -8.23 9.36
N LEU A 26 -7.56 -8.51 8.50
CA LEU A 26 -8.81 -9.16 8.92
C LEU A 26 -8.55 -10.55 9.49
N ARG A 27 -7.66 -11.33 8.86
CA ARG A 27 -7.25 -12.67 9.31
C ARG A 27 -6.52 -12.63 10.67
N ARG A 28 -5.64 -11.66 10.88
CA ARG A 28 -4.88 -11.47 12.13
C ARG A 28 -5.74 -10.94 13.26
N GLY A 29 -6.84 -10.27 12.91
CA GLY A 29 -7.73 -9.57 13.82
C GLY A 29 -7.35 -8.10 13.90
N MET A 30 -8.31 -7.22 13.62
CA MET A 30 -8.09 -5.77 13.61
C MET A 30 -7.69 -5.20 14.98
N SER A 31 -8.01 -5.91 16.07
CA SER A 31 -7.61 -5.56 17.44
C SER A 31 -6.11 -5.68 17.70
N THR A 32 -5.35 -6.31 16.80
CA THR A 32 -3.88 -6.37 16.87
C THR A 32 -3.22 -5.05 16.51
N LEU A 33 -3.94 -4.16 15.82
CA LEU A 33 -3.44 -2.87 15.36
C LEU A 33 -3.70 -1.78 16.40
N SER A 34 -2.75 -0.85 16.53
CA SER A 34 -2.98 0.37 17.29
C SER A 34 -4.04 1.24 16.59
N MET A 35 -4.71 2.11 17.35
CA MET A 35 -5.64 3.09 16.77
C MET A 35 -4.96 4.02 15.76
N LEU A 36 -3.67 4.32 15.95
CA LEU A 36 -2.90 5.16 15.03
C LEU A 36 -2.64 4.44 13.69
N VAL A 37 -2.21 3.19 13.72
CA VAL A 37 -2.02 2.37 12.50
C VAL A 37 -3.35 2.19 11.77
N MET A 38 -4.44 1.94 12.51
CA MET A 38 -5.79 1.86 11.96
C MET A 38 -6.21 3.15 11.23
N ALA A 39 -6.00 4.31 11.85
CA ALA A 39 -6.36 5.60 11.27
C ALA A 39 -5.55 5.89 10.01
N LEU A 40 -4.23 5.70 10.06
CA LEU A 40 -3.34 5.93 8.91
C LEU A 40 -3.61 4.95 7.77
N GLY A 41 -3.84 3.67 8.06
CA GLY A 41 -4.23 2.67 7.07
C GLY A 41 -5.58 2.97 6.43
N THR A 42 -6.52 3.54 7.18
CA THR A 42 -7.81 4.00 6.62
C THR A 42 -7.63 5.19 5.68
N ILE A 43 -6.83 6.18 6.07
CA ILE A 43 -6.49 7.34 5.22
C ILE A 43 -5.80 6.86 3.94
N GLN A 44 -4.83 5.95 4.06
CA GLN A 44 -4.13 5.37 2.91
C GLN A 44 -5.10 4.65 1.97
N GLN A 45 -6.01 3.81 2.48
CA GLN A 45 -7.02 3.13 1.66
C GLN A 45 -7.93 4.11 0.91
N LEU A 46 -8.38 5.18 1.56
CA LEU A 46 -9.20 6.20 0.88
C LEU A 46 -8.42 6.88 -0.26
N LEU A 47 -7.16 7.23 -0.03
CA LEU A 47 -6.28 7.81 -1.05
C LEU A 47 -6.00 6.83 -2.20
N ALA A 48 -5.84 5.53 -1.88
CA ALA A 48 -5.69 4.47 -2.86
C ALA A 48 -6.94 4.34 -3.74
N LEU A 49 -8.13 4.29 -3.16
CA LEU A 49 -9.41 4.22 -3.89
C LEU A 49 -9.61 5.43 -4.80
N VAL A 50 -9.31 6.64 -4.32
CA VAL A 50 -9.35 7.85 -5.14
C VAL A 50 -8.36 7.73 -6.30
N THR A 51 -7.12 7.29 -6.04
CA THR A 51 -6.10 7.11 -7.09
C THR A 51 -6.54 6.11 -8.15
N ILE A 52 -7.08 4.96 -7.74
CA ILE A 52 -7.65 3.94 -8.62
C ILE A 52 -8.75 4.54 -9.49
N GLY A 53 -9.69 5.28 -8.89
CA GLY A 53 -10.76 5.96 -9.61
C GLY A 53 -10.22 6.97 -10.63
N LEU A 54 -9.21 7.77 -10.28
CA LEU A 54 -8.58 8.73 -11.19
C LEU A 54 -7.93 8.03 -12.39
N VAL A 55 -7.26 6.89 -12.19
CA VAL A 55 -6.62 6.12 -13.26
C VAL A 55 -7.67 5.58 -14.23
N PHE A 56 -8.72 4.93 -13.73
CA PHE A 56 -9.73 4.31 -14.60
C PHE A 56 -10.71 5.30 -15.23
N THR A 57 -10.83 6.52 -14.69
CA THR A 57 -11.57 7.62 -15.32
C THR A 57 -10.70 8.49 -16.25
N HIS A 58 -9.43 8.11 -16.46
CA HIS A 58 -8.49 8.86 -17.28
C HIS A 58 -8.29 10.32 -16.84
N HIS A 59 -8.39 10.58 -15.54
CA HIS A 59 -8.35 11.95 -15.04
C HIS A 59 -6.92 12.52 -15.10
N ARG A 60 -6.76 13.79 -15.51
CA ARG A 60 -5.43 14.45 -15.69
C ARG A 60 -4.49 14.40 -14.47
N ARG A 61 -5.03 14.20 -13.27
CA ARG A 61 -4.26 14.10 -12.01
C ARG A 61 -3.85 12.67 -11.64
N ALA A 62 -4.29 11.66 -12.38
CA ALA A 62 -4.02 10.26 -12.05
C ALA A 62 -2.53 9.92 -11.94
N PRO A 63 -1.64 10.37 -12.86
CA PRO A 63 -0.21 10.06 -12.76
C PRO A 63 0.44 10.66 -11.51
N LEU A 64 0.06 11.89 -11.15
CA LEU A 64 0.55 12.56 -9.96
C LEU A 64 0.05 11.86 -8.69
N ALA A 65 -1.23 11.51 -8.62
CA ALA A 65 -1.80 10.78 -7.50
C ALA A 65 -1.14 9.41 -7.32
N ALA A 66 -1.01 8.63 -8.40
CA ALA A 66 -0.33 7.33 -8.42
C ALA A 66 1.12 7.42 -7.92
N MET A 67 1.88 8.42 -8.40
CA MET A 67 3.26 8.66 -7.96
C MET A 67 3.34 8.94 -6.46
N VAL A 68 2.54 9.89 -5.97
CA VAL A 68 2.61 10.33 -4.57
C VAL A 68 2.09 9.23 -3.64
N VAL A 69 0.92 8.67 -3.92
CA VAL A 69 0.30 7.64 -3.08
C VAL A 69 1.12 6.36 -3.08
N GLY A 70 1.62 5.91 -4.24
CA GLY A 70 2.47 4.73 -4.32
C GLY A 70 3.73 4.87 -3.47
N PHE A 71 4.54 5.92 -3.67
CA PHE A 71 5.76 6.07 -2.88
C PHE A 71 5.52 6.34 -1.40
N ALA A 72 4.50 7.14 -1.05
CA ALA A 72 4.15 7.36 0.35
C ALA A 72 3.69 6.07 1.04
N SER A 73 2.89 5.25 0.35
CA SER A 73 2.41 3.96 0.88
C SER A 73 3.57 2.97 1.04
N ALA A 74 4.47 2.85 0.05
CA ALA A 74 5.65 2.00 0.15
C ALA A 74 6.52 2.34 1.37
N VAL A 75 6.78 3.63 1.61
CA VAL A 75 7.54 4.09 2.79
C VAL A 75 6.76 3.79 4.06
N GLY A 76 5.46 4.11 4.10
CA GLY A 76 4.59 3.89 5.25
C GLY A 76 4.54 2.42 5.68
N PHE A 77 4.23 1.51 4.76
CA PHE A 77 4.17 0.08 5.06
C PHE A 77 5.53 -0.50 5.45
N THR A 78 6.62 -0.03 4.82
CA THR A 78 7.98 -0.43 5.24
C THR A 78 8.26 -0.01 6.68
N VAL A 79 7.94 1.24 7.04
CA VAL A 79 8.16 1.75 8.41
C VAL A 79 7.30 1.02 9.43
N VAL A 80 6.02 0.77 9.11
CA VAL A 80 5.07 0.15 10.03
C VAL A 80 5.42 -1.32 10.28
N HIS A 81 5.77 -2.08 9.22
CA HIS A 81 5.90 -3.54 9.31
C HIS A 81 7.34 -4.06 9.35
N LEU A 82 8.26 -3.43 8.63
CA LEU A 82 9.60 -3.98 8.40
C LEU A 82 10.68 -3.39 9.30
N LEU A 83 10.36 -2.34 10.06
CA LEU A 83 11.22 -1.83 11.11
C LEU A 83 10.87 -2.48 12.45
N PRO A 84 11.82 -2.53 13.41
CA PRO A 84 11.50 -2.94 14.78
C PRO A 84 10.51 -1.93 15.39
N SER A 85 10.03 -2.19 16.61
CA SER A 85 9.04 -1.36 17.30
C SER A 85 9.55 0.03 17.77
N TRP A 86 10.47 0.63 17.02
CA TRP A 86 11.13 1.92 17.28
C TRP A 86 10.14 3.08 17.40
N PHE A 87 9.01 3.03 16.68
CA PHE A 87 8.04 4.12 16.61
C PHE A 87 6.78 3.88 17.47
N GLY A 88 6.86 3.00 18.47
CA GLY A 88 5.79 2.75 19.44
C GLY A 88 4.43 2.47 18.74
N PRO A 89 3.41 3.31 18.94
CA PRO A 89 2.07 3.07 18.39
C PRO A 89 2.01 3.16 16.86
N LEU A 90 3.06 3.63 16.17
CA LEU A 90 3.13 3.62 14.70
C LEU A 90 3.66 2.28 14.13
N SER A 91 3.90 1.28 14.98
CA SER A 91 4.46 0.00 14.56
C SER A 91 3.41 -1.12 14.58
N ASP A 92 3.42 -1.94 13.53
CA ASP A 92 2.87 -3.29 13.46
C ASP A 92 3.97 -4.23 12.96
N SER A 93 5.09 -4.26 13.70
CA SER A 93 6.35 -4.88 13.29
C SER A 93 6.22 -6.39 13.09
N PHE A 94 6.70 -6.89 11.96
CA PHE A 94 6.75 -8.33 11.66
C PHE A 94 8.04 -8.98 12.14
N ILE A 95 9.11 -8.20 12.29
CA ILE A 95 10.42 -8.69 12.75
C ILE A 95 10.54 -8.74 14.27
N ALA A 96 9.75 -7.95 14.99
CA ALA A 96 9.68 -7.93 16.44
C ALA A 96 8.24 -8.23 16.93
N ALA A 97 7.50 -9.04 16.17
CA ALA A 97 6.10 -9.34 16.43
C ALA A 97 5.92 -10.17 17.71
N PRO A 98 5.07 -9.76 18.67
CA PRO A 98 4.63 -10.64 19.75
C PRO A 98 3.75 -11.77 19.18
N PRO A 99 3.65 -12.93 19.84
CA PRO A 99 2.79 -14.04 19.38
C PRO A 99 1.32 -13.65 19.15
N SER A 100 0.80 -12.69 19.91
CA SER A 100 -0.57 -12.15 19.78
C SER A 100 -0.82 -11.38 18.49
N ALA A 101 0.21 -11.02 17.73
CA ALA A 101 0.05 -10.34 16.43
C ALA A 101 -0.28 -11.30 15.27
N HIS A 102 -0.16 -12.61 15.50
CA HIS A 102 -0.51 -13.67 14.53
C HIS A 102 0.13 -13.53 13.14
N VAL A 103 1.32 -12.92 13.08
CA VAL A 103 2.13 -12.78 11.86
C VAL A 103 2.63 -14.16 11.42
N ASN A 104 2.47 -14.47 10.13
CA ASN A 104 2.95 -15.72 9.54
C ASN A 104 3.45 -15.49 8.10
N GLY A 105 3.76 -16.55 7.36
CA GLY A 105 4.26 -16.44 5.97
C GLY A 105 3.30 -15.70 5.02
N PHE A 106 1.99 -15.81 5.23
CA PHE A 106 1.01 -15.08 4.44
C PHE A 106 1.06 -13.57 4.73
N SER A 107 1.25 -13.16 5.99
CA SER A 107 1.46 -11.75 6.35
C SER A 107 2.68 -11.16 5.65
N TRP A 108 3.80 -11.89 5.69
CA TRP A 108 5.02 -11.49 5.01
C TRP A 108 4.82 -11.33 3.50
N PHE A 109 4.17 -12.29 2.87
CA PHE A 109 3.80 -12.20 1.46
C PHE A 109 2.93 -10.96 1.18
N ALA A 110 1.86 -10.75 1.96
CA ALA A 110 0.91 -9.66 1.77
C ALA A 110 1.59 -8.29 1.88
N ALA A 111 2.39 -8.06 2.92
CA ALA A 111 3.08 -6.79 3.13
C ALA A 111 4.16 -6.52 2.06
N ILE A 112 4.98 -7.52 1.71
CA ILE A 112 6.00 -7.35 0.66
C ILE A 112 5.33 -7.12 -0.70
N PHE A 113 4.24 -7.84 -0.99
CA PHE A 113 3.51 -7.66 -2.23
C PHE A 113 2.92 -6.24 -2.34
N GLU A 114 2.31 -5.73 -1.26
CA GLU A 114 1.83 -4.35 -1.18
C GLU A 114 2.95 -3.34 -1.44
N ILE A 115 4.07 -3.44 -0.72
CA ILE A 115 5.21 -2.53 -0.87
C ILE A 115 5.75 -2.53 -2.31
N LEU A 116 5.88 -3.69 -2.93
CA LEU A 116 6.35 -3.79 -4.32
C LEU A 116 5.33 -3.24 -5.32
N ALA A 117 4.03 -3.46 -5.08
CA ALA A 117 2.97 -2.91 -5.92
C ALA A 117 2.89 -1.38 -5.81
N ASP A 118 3.07 -0.85 -4.61
CA ASP A 118 3.18 0.58 -4.32
C ASP A 118 4.34 1.26 -5.05
N VAL A 119 5.53 0.65 -5.01
CA VAL A 119 6.68 1.11 -5.79
C VAL A 119 6.36 1.03 -7.29
N GLY A 120 5.70 -0.04 -7.73
CA GLY A 120 5.30 -0.25 -9.11
C GLY A 120 4.37 0.85 -9.64
N ILE A 121 3.26 1.13 -8.94
CA ILE A 121 2.32 2.19 -9.31
C ILE A 121 2.97 3.58 -9.18
N GLY A 122 3.85 3.78 -8.20
CA GLY A 122 4.62 5.01 -8.03
C GLY A 122 5.52 5.32 -9.24
N ILE A 123 6.28 4.32 -9.71
CA ILE A 123 7.13 4.43 -10.90
C ILE A 123 6.29 4.62 -12.16
N ALA A 124 5.19 3.89 -12.30
CA ALA A 124 4.31 4.02 -13.46
C ALA A 124 3.67 5.41 -13.53
N GLY A 125 3.18 5.94 -12.40
CA GLY A 125 2.65 7.30 -12.30
C GLY A 125 3.69 8.36 -12.66
N MET A 126 4.93 8.21 -12.19
CA MET A 126 6.03 9.09 -12.54
C MET A 126 6.30 9.12 -14.06
N ARG A 127 6.32 7.94 -14.72
CA ARG A 127 6.55 7.83 -16.16
C ARG A 127 5.38 8.36 -17.00
N ALA A 128 4.15 8.17 -16.52
CA ALA A 128 2.95 8.61 -17.23
C ALA A 128 2.72 10.13 -17.15
N ARG A 129 3.41 10.89 -16.27
CA ARG A 129 3.16 12.35 -16.15
C ARG A 129 3.35 13.16 -17.43
N THR A 130 4.15 12.66 -18.37
CA THR A 130 4.44 13.33 -19.65
C THR A 130 3.60 12.81 -20.81
N SER A 131 2.75 11.79 -20.59
CA SER A 131 2.10 11.02 -21.64
C SER A 131 0.69 10.50 -21.29
N TRP A 132 0.09 10.99 -20.20
CA TRP A 132 -1.24 10.60 -19.73
C TRP A 132 -2.37 11.39 -20.38
#